data_AF-A0A962RWI5-F1
#
_entry.id   AF-A0A962RWI5-F1
#
_cell.length_a   1.000
_cell.length_b   1.000
_cell.length_c   1.000
_cell.angle_alpha   90.00
_cell.angle_beta   90.00
_cell.angle_gamma   90.00
#
_symmetry.space_group_name_H-M   'P 1'
#
loop_
_entity.id
_entity.type
_entity.pdbx_description
1 polymer ?
#
loop_
_entity_poly.entity_id
_entity_poly.type
_entity_poly.pdbx_seq_one_letter_code
_entity_poly.pdbx_strand_id
1 'polypeptide(L)'
;MPESSRGRVLHQLLPRGLARTLVVVCGEEACTVGRLRREGSGQVRLDPLGRFAPQPLPVIGRIGLPDPQLGDGWADGLPFYGKWFDDIGETDVGYHLRRNISALSRERLLEQIRRDEQYALVGDYAAVFATILEVKQRVPLVLLDDRYLDLVSFPVVLPTLAEEGLGTKLAGILRIMLKAVSRNEDLAATTLTGIEVDEGE
;
A
#
# COMPACT_ATOMS: atom_id res chain seq x y z
N MET A 1 -17.76 -14.46 18.08
CA MET A 1 -16.69 -13.55 18.54
C MET A 1 -16.92 -12.20 17.88
N PRO A 2 -16.76 -11.06 18.57
CA PRO A 2 -16.80 -9.78 17.88
C PRO A 2 -15.70 -9.78 16.83
N GLU A 3 -16.01 -9.41 15.58
CA GLU A 3 -14.98 -9.15 14.57
C GLU A 3 -13.94 -8.24 15.20
N SER A 4 -12.68 -8.68 15.23
CA SER A 4 -11.59 -7.84 15.68
C SER A 4 -11.61 -6.53 14.88
N SER A 5 -11.19 -5.42 15.49
CA SER A 5 -11.03 -4.11 14.84
C SER A 5 -10.37 -4.24 13.44
N ARG A 6 -9.44 -5.19 13.31
CA ARG A 6 -8.81 -5.67 12.06
C ARG A 6 -9.79 -5.97 10.93
N GLY A 7 -10.75 -6.87 11.17
CA GLY A 7 -11.70 -7.32 10.16
C GLY A 7 -12.50 -6.13 9.65
N ARG A 8 -12.95 -5.26 10.57
CA ARG A 8 -13.72 -4.07 10.22
C ARG A 8 -12.92 -3.07 9.36
N VAL A 9 -11.70 -2.72 9.75
CA VAL A 9 -10.84 -1.79 8.96
C VAL A 9 -10.48 -2.41 7.62
N LEU A 10 -10.12 -3.70 7.58
CA LEU A 10 -9.87 -4.43 6.35
C LEU A 10 -11.09 -4.39 5.41
N HIS A 11 -12.29 -4.69 5.92
CA HIS A 11 -13.52 -4.65 5.15
C HIS A 11 -13.86 -3.25 4.63
N GLN A 12 -13.54 -2.20 5.39
CA GLN A 12 -13.73 -0.81 4.98
C GLN A 12 -12.73 -0.34 3.91
N LEU A 13 -11.48 -0.79 3.98
CA LEU A 13 -10.42 -0.37 3.05
C LEU A 13 -10.38 -1.22 1.77
N LEU A 14 -10.82 -2.47 1.81
CA LEU A 14 -10.93 -3.36 0.64
C LEU A 14 -11.58 -2.71 -0.59
N PRO A 15 -12.79 -2.12 -0.50
CA PRO A 15 -13.46 -1.52 -1.65
C PRO A 15 -12.87 -0.16 -2.03
N ARG A 16 -12.10 0.47 -1.13
CA ARG A 16 -11.46 1.79 -1.36
C ARG A 16 -10.14 1.69 -2.13
N GLY A 17 -9.61 0.48 -2.33
CA GLY A 17 -8.38 0.27 -3.09
C GLY A 17 -7.46 -0.81 -2.53
N LEU A 18 -7.68 -1.29 -1.30
CA LEU A 18 -6.81 -2.28 -0.68
C LEU A 18 -6.86 -3.64 -1.42
N ALA A 19 -7.98 -4.00 -2.05
CA ALA A 19 -8.05 -5.17 -2.94
C ALA A 19 -7.29 -4.97 -4.28
N ARG A 20 -6.95 -3.73 -4.61
CA ARG A 20 -6.30 -3.31 -5.85
C ARG A 20 -4.83 -2.92 -5.62
N THR A 21 -4.19 -3.52 -4.60
CA THR A 21 -2.76 -3.37 -4.34
C THR A 21 -2.15 -4.68 -3.82
N LEU A 22 -0.82 -4.71 -3.69
CA LEU A 22 -0.11 -5.83 -3.09
C LEU A 22 -0.03 -5.69 -1.57
N VAL A 23 -0.21 -6.82 -0.89
CA VAL A 23 -0.07 -6.92 0.56
C VAL A 23 1.01 -7.91 0.92
N VAL A 24 1.57 -7.77 2.12
CA VAL A 24 2.53 -8.70 2.70
C VAL A 24 2.11 -9.10 4.10
N VAL A 25 2.23 -10.39 4.39
CA VAL A 25 2.06 -10.98 5.72
C VAL A 25 3.38 -11.65 6.08
N CYS A 26 3.98 -11.29 7.21
CA CYS A 26 5.24 -11.87 7.67
C CYS A 26 5.03 -12.77 8.87
N GLY A 27 5.49 -14.02 8.74
CA GLY A 27 5.68 -14.92 9.87
C GLY A 27 7.15 -14.96 10.27
N GLU A 28 7.48 -15.84 11.22
CA GLU A 28 8.84 -16.00 11.74
C GLU A 28 9.83 -16.50 10.68
N GLU A 29 9.37 -17.35 9.75
CA GLU A 29 10.22 -18.02 8.76
C GLU A 29 10.15 -17.41 7.36
N ALA A 30 9.09 -16.67 7.02
CA ALA A 30 8.92 -16.08 5.71
C ALA A 30 7.92 -14.92 5.67
N CYS A 31 8.13 -14.00 4.74
CA CYS A 31 7.15 -13.02 4.32
C CYS A 31 6.45 -13.48 3.04
N THR A 32 5.13 -13.55 3.06
CA THR A 32 4.31 -13.93 1.90
C THR A 32 3.66 -12.68 1.30
N VAL A 33 3.94 -12.42 0.02
CA VAL A 33 3.32 -11.35 -0.76
C VAL A 33 2.13 -11.92 -1.51
N GLY A 34 1.03 -11.18 -1.53
CA GLY A 34 -0.15 -11.59 -2.29
C GLY A 34 -1.09 -10.43 -2.58
N ARG A 35 -2.23 -10.80 -3.14
CA ARG A 35 -3.38 -9.90 -3.37
C ARG A 35 -4.55 -10.34 -2.52
N LEU A 36 -5.35 -9.39 -2.08
CA LEU A 36 -6.57 -9.69 -1.36
C LEU A 36 -7.73 -9.88 -2.33
N ARG A 37 -8.50 -10.94 -2.13
CA ARG A 37 -9.73 -11.24 -2.87
C ARG A 37 -10.88 -11.42 -1.90
N ARG A 38 -12.04 -10.84 -2.22
CA ARG A 38 -13.29 -11.10 -1.52
C ARG A 38 -13.93 -12.36 -2.08
N GLU A 39 -14.34 -13.25 -1.19
CA GLU A 39 -15.17 -14.42 -1.51
C GLU A 39 -16.64 -14.09 -1.22
N GLY A 40 -17.57 -14.86 -1.82
CA GLY A 40 -19.01 -14.57 -1.80
C GLY A 40 -19.65 -14.53 -0.40
N SER A 41 -19.01 -15.10 0.62
CA SER A 41 -19.44 -15.06 2.03
C SER A 41 -18.99 -13.80 2.78
N GLY A 42 -18.34 -12.85 2.10
CA GLY A 42 -17.69 -11.71 2.73
C GLY A 42 -16.30 -12.06 3.29
N GLN A 43 -15.86 -13.31 3.23
CA GLN A 43 -14.50 -13.69 3.62
C GLN A 43 -13.45 -13.03 2.71
N VAL A 44 -12.30 -12.73 3.31
CA VAL A 44 -11.15 -12.15 2.61
C VAL A 44 -10.06 -13.20 2.57
N ARG A 45 -9.60 -13.52 1.36
CA ARG A 45 -8.51 -14.45 1.12
C ARG A 45 -7.28 -13.72 0.58
N LEU A 46 -6.11 -14.18 0.98
CA LEU A 46 -4.84 -13.83 0.36
C LEU A 46 -4.54 -14.84 -0.76
N ASP A 47 -4.47 -14.36 -2.00
CA ASP A 47 -3.95 -15.14 -3.13
C ASP A 47 -2.42 -14.89 -3.22
N PRO A 48 -1.57 -15.86 -2.87
CA PRO A 48 -0.13 -15.67 -2.79
C PRO A 48 0.49 -15.52 -4.19
N LEU A 49 1.50 -14.64 -4.30
CA LEU A 49 2.21 -14.31 -5.54
C LEU A 49 3.72 -14.58 -5.45
N GLY A 50 4.26 -14.59 -4.23
CA GLY A 50 5.66 -14.88 -3.95
C GLY A 50 5.96 -14.86 -2.46
N ARG A 51 7.16 -15.31 -2.11
CA ARG A 51 7.67 -15.33 -0.74
C ARG A 51 9.11 -14.83 -0.73
N PHE A 52 9.48 -14.16 0.35
CA PHE A 52 10.85 -13.72 0.59
C PHE A 52 11.25 -13.96 2.05
N ALA A 53 12.55 -14.01 2.31
CA ALA A 53 13.08 -14.24 3.65
C ALA A 53 12.68 -13.12 4.63
N PRO A 54 12.46 -13.43 5.92
CA PRO A 54 12.22 -12.41 6.94
C PRO A 54 13.38 -11.41 6.98
N GLN A 55 13.05 -10.13 6.96
CA GLN A 55 14.02 -9.05 6.99
C GLN A 55 13.39 -7.80 7.63
N PRO A 56 14.20 -6.82 8.04
CA PRO A 56 13.67 -5.51 8.40
C PRO A 56 12.82 -4.96 7.25
N LEU A 57 11.61 -4.49 7.59
CA LEU A 57 10.67 -3.89 6.65
C LEU A 57 10.58 -2.38 6.94
N PRO A 58 11.34 -1.53 6.23
CA PRO A 58 11.27 -0.09 6.40
C PRO A 58 9.83 0.39 6.16
N VAL A 59 9.20 0.92 7.21
CA VAL A 59 7.89 1.56 7.10
C VAL A 59 8.09 2.94 6.50
N ILE A 60 7.42 3.19 5.38
CA ILE A 60 7.51 4.44 4.65
C ILE A 60 6.28 5.33 4.84
N GLY A 61 5.26 4.81 5.51
CA GLY A 61 4.00 5.49 5.73
C GLY A 61 2.90 4.48 6.00
N ARG A 62 1.67 4.88 5.74
CA ARG A 62 0.48 4.05 5.91
C ARG A 62 -0.59 4.41 4.88
N ILE A 63 -1.47 3.47 4.61
CA ILE A 63 -2.72 3.71 3.92
C ILE A 63 -3.87 3.53 4.90
N GLY A 64 -4.89 4.37 4.85
CA GLY A 64 -5.96 4.30 5.84
C GLY A 64 -7.21 5.02 5.43
N LEU A 65 -8.14 5.13 6.37
CA LEU A 65 -9.31 5.97 6.18
C LEU A 65 -8.87 7.44 5.98
N PRO A 66 -9.66 8.23 5.22
CA PRO A 66 -9.47 9.67 5.12
C PRO A 66 -9.48 10.33 6.51
N ASP A 67 -8.46 11.14 6.78
CA ASP A 67 -8.37 11.94 8.00
C ASP A 67 -9.30 13.15 7.86
N PRO A 68 -10.39 13.22 8.64
CA PRO A 68 -11.37 14.29 8.52
C PRO A 68 -10.77 15.68 8.80
N GLN A 69 -9.62 15.76 9.49
CA GLN A 69 -8.98 17.04 9.80
C GLN A 69 -8.25 17.67 8.61
N LEU A 70 -8.03 16.89 7.54
CA LEU A 70 -7.39 17.33 6.29
C LEU A 70 -8.39 17.78 5.21
N GLY A 71 -9.70 17.60 5.44
CA GLY A 71 -10.78 17.97 4.51
C GLY A 71 -11.18 16.88 3.52
N ASP A 72 -12.14 17.19 2.64
CA ASP A 72 -12.89 16.21 1.83
C ASP A 72 -12.15 15.67 0.60
N GLY A 73 -10.96 16.17 0.29
CA GLY A 73 -10.22 15.83 -0.94
C GLY A 73 -9.87 14.35 -1.11
N TRP A 74 -10.05 13.54 -0.06
CA TRP A 74 -9.68 12.12 0.00
C TRP A 74 -10.87 11.19 0.27
N ALA A 75 -12.10 11.72 0.36
CA ALA A 75 -13.27 11.03 0.89
C ALA A 75 -13.63 9.72 0.16
N ASP A 76 -13.38 9.64 -1.14
CA ASP A 76 -13.72 8.49 -1.99
C ASP A 76 -12.52 7.58 -2.30
N GLY A 77 -11.32 7.95 -1.86
CA GLY A 77 -10.08 7.24 -2.16
C GLY A 77 -9.52 6.43 -1.00
N LEU A 78 -8.36 5.82 -1.26
CA LEU A 78 -7.46 5.26 -0.25
C LEU A 78 -6.22 6.17 -0.16
N PRO A 79 -6.18 7.11 0.79
CA PRO A 79 -5.04 7.99 0.97
C PRO A 79 -3.83 7.23 1.50
N PHE A 80 -2.67 7.61 1.00
CA PHE A 80 -1.37 7.33 1.58
C PHE A 80 -0.92 8.52 2.42
N TYR A 81 -0.51 8.24 3.64
CA TYR A 81 0.13 9.16 4.57
C TYR A 81 1.58 8.74 4.71
N GLY A 82 2.52 9.60 4.35
CA GLY A 82 3.93 9.29 4.48
C GLY A 82 4.40 9.26 5.93
N LYS A 83 5.48 8.55 6.21
CA LYS A 83 5.96 8.32 7.58
C LYS A 83 6.23 9.64 8.31
N TRP A 84 6.88 10.59 7.66
CA TRP A 84 7.21 11.87 8.28
C TRP A 84 5.96 12.72 8.52
N PHE A 85 4.93 12.59 7.68
CA PHE A 85 3.62 13.19 7.95
C PHE A 85 3.02 12.68 9.27
N ASP A 86 3.19 11.40 9.59
CA ASP A 86 2.72 10.84 10.86
C ASP A 86 3.64 11.21 12.03
N ASP A 87 4.96 11.14 11.83
CA ASP A 87 5.95 11.42 12.88
C ASP A 87 5.82 12.87 13.41
N ILE A 88 5.46 13.83 12.55
CA ILE A 88 5.21 15.22 13.02
C ILE A 88 3.89 15.35 13.79
N GLY A 89 3.00 14.37 13.73
CA GLY A 89 1.67 14.43 14.35
C GLY A 89 1.70 14.63 15.86
N GLU A 90 2.72 14.12 16.55
CA GLU A 90 2.93 14.32 18.00
C GLU A 90 3.24 15.78 18.35
N THR A 91 3.83 16.54 17.42
CA THR A 91 4.26 17.92 17.61
C THR A 91 3.33 18.94 16.93
N ASP A 92 2.57 18.51 15.92
CA ASP A 92 1.59 19.32 15.18
C ASP A 92 0.15 19.07 15.66
N VAL A 93 -0.08 19.33 16.95
CA VAL A 93 -1.39 19.13 17.62
C VAL A 93 -2.50 19.95 16.93
N GLY A 94 -2.17 21.13 16.40
CA GLY A 94 -3.10 22.02 15.70
C GLY A 94 -3.32 21.69 14.21
N TYR A 95 -2.66 20.65 13.67
CA TYR A 95 -2.73 20.27 12.25
C TYR A 95 -2.27 21.37 11.27
N HIS A 96 -1.49 22.35 11.71
CA HIS A 96 -1.06 23.43 10.84
C HIS A 96 -0.10 22.93 9.76
N LEU A 97 0.92 22.14 10.16
CA LEU A 97 1.91 21.61 9.23
C LEU A 97 1.32 20.52 8.35
N ARG A 98 0.53 19.62 8.92
CA ARG A 98 -0.11 18.52 8.17
C ARG A 98 -1.12 19.01 7.13
N ARG A 99 -1.88 20.07 7.42
CA ARG A 99 -2.74 20.72 6.42
C ARG A 99 -1.94 21.41 5.31
N ASN A 100 -0.81 22.03 5.65
CA ASN A 100 0.06 22.62 4.64
C ASN A 100 0.64 21.55 3.70
N ILE A 101 1.06 20.41 4.24
CA ILE A 101 1.51 19.25 3.44
C ILE A 101 0.37 18.76 2.54
N SER A 102 -0.83 18.54 3.09
CA SER A 102 -1.96 18.02 2.30
C SER A 102 -2.47 19.00 1.24
N ALA A 103 -2.22 20.30 1.41
CA ALA A 103 -2.56 21.35 0.45
C ALA A 103 -1.52 21.53 -0.68
N LEU A 104 -0.36 20.85 -0.61
CA LEU A 104 0.62 20.91 -1.69
C LEU A 104 0.05 20.33 -2.99
N SER A 105 0.47 20.89 -4.12
CA SER A 105 0.15 20.33 -5.44
C SER A 105 0.65 18.89 -5.55
N ARG A 106 -0.08 18.05 -6.30
CA ARG A 106 0.31 16.66 -6.59
C ARG A 106 1.76 16.54 -7.06
N GLU A 107 2.21 17.42 -7.95
CA GLU A 107 3.59 17.41 -8.47
C GLU A 107 4.63 17.54 -7.35
N ARG A 108 4.49 18.56 -6.48
CA ARG A 108 5.37 18.76 -5.32
C ARG A 108 5.34 17.59 -4.33
N LEU A 109 4.18 16.98 -4.12
CA LEU A 109 4.05 15.80 -3.25
C LEU A 109 4.81 14.61 -3.84
N LEU A 110 4.71 14.38 -5.15
CA LEU A 110 5.43 13.30 -5.82
C LEU A 110 6.94 13.58 -5.94
N GLU A 111 7.36 14.85 -5.99
CA GLU A 111 8.78 15.21 -5.91
C GLU A 111 9.40 14.81 -4.56
N GLN A 112 8.64 14.83 -3.46
CA GLN A 112 9.14 14.33 -2.17
C GLN A 112 9.56 12.86 -2.28
N ILE A 113 8.89 12.08 -3.14
CA ILE A 113 9.22 10.67 -3.32
C ILE A 113 10.63 10.52 -3.86
N ARG A 114 11.08 11.42 -4.74
CA ARG A 114 12.43 11.37 -5.31
C ARG A 114 13.51 11.64 -4.25
N ARG A 115 13.23 12.54 -3.31
CA ARG A 115 14.24 13.11 -2.41
C ARG A 115 14.56 12.25 -1.19
N ASP A 116 13.55 11.61 -0.60
CA ASP A 116 13.69 10.93 0.70
C ASP A 116 12.92 9.59 0.68
N GLU A 117 13.08 8.77 1.73
CA GLU A 117 12.25 7.61 2.05
C GLU A 117 11.29 7.89 3.23
N GLN A 118 11.47 9.02 3.93
CA GLN A 118 10.61 9.39 5.08
C GLN A 118 9.32 10.10 4.68
N TYR A 119 9.21 10.64 3.46
CA TYR A 119 7.97 11.14 2.83
C TYR A 119 7.06 12.04 3.71
N ALA A 120 7.24 13.37 3.69
CA ALA A 120 6.18 14.31 4.15
C ALA A 120 5.17 14.55 3.04
N LEU A 121 4.26 13.60 2.84
CA LEU A 121 3.23 13.72 1.82
C LEU A 121 1.92 13.06 2.26
N VAL A 122 0.81 13.60 1.77
CA VAL A 122 -0.49 12.94 1.71
C VAL A 122 -0.87 12.85 0.25
N GLY A 123 -1.22 11.66 -0.23
CA GLY A 123 -1.43 11.44 -1.66
C GLY A 123 -2.39 10.30 -1.94
N ASP A 124 -2.87 10.22 -3.17
CA ASP A 124 -3.57 9.04 -3.66
C ASP A 124 -2.58 7.87 -3.68
N TYR A 125 -2.92 6.74 -3.03
CA TYR A 125 -1.96 5.64 -2.88
C TYR A 125 -1.49 5.10 -4.23
N ALA A 126 -2.36 5.09 -5.26
CA ALA A 126 -2.01 4.53 -6.55
C ALA A 126 -1.00 5.41 -7.28
N ALA A 127 -1.18 6.73 -7.21
CA ALA A 127 -0.21 7.69 -7.70
C ALA A 127 1.14 7.56 -6.97
N VAL A 128 1.12 7.50 -5.64
CA VAL A 128 2.34 7.35 -4.81
C VAL A 128 3.06 6.05 -5.16
N PHE A 129 2.35 4.93 -5.23
CA PHE A 129 2.95 3.62 -5.49
C PHE A 129 3.54 3.54 -6.90
N ALA A 130 2.85 4.13 -7.90
CA ALA A 130 3.36 4.22 -9.26
C ALA A 130 4.67 5.03 -9.32
N THR A 131 4.73 6.16 -8.61
CA THR A 131 5.95 6.98 -8.54
C THR A 131 7.08 6.26 -7.81
N ILE A 132 6.81 5.52 -6.73
CA ILE A 132 7.82 4.70 -6.05
C ILE A 132 8.39 3.63 -7.00
N LEU A 133 7.54 2.92 -7.73
CA LEU A 133 7.96 1.92 -8.71
C LEU A 133 8.83 2.49 -9.82
N GLU A 134 8.54 3.73 -10.26
CA GLU A 134 9.29 4.42 -11.30
C GLU A 134 10.64 4.94 -10.80
N VAL A 135 10.63 5.64 -9.66
CA VAL A 135 11.76 6.41 -9.16
C VAL A 135 12.71 5.56 -8.31
N LYS A 136 12.15 4.78 -7.38
CA LYS A 136 12.94 3.97 -6.44
C LYS A 136 13.22 2.58 -6.99
N GLN A 137 12.49 2.15 -8.03
CA GLN A 137 12.55 0.80 -8.59
C GLN A 137 12.31 -0.30 -7.53
N ARG A 138 11.50 0.02 -6.51
CA ARG A 138 11.15 -0.88 -5.41
C ARG A 138 9.65 -1.07 -5.37
N VAL A 139 9.21 -2.20 -4.82
CA VAL A 139 7.79 -2.58 -4.76
C VAL A 139 7.21 -2.17 -3.40
N PRO A 140 6.34 -1.15 -3.32
CA PRO A 140 5.64 -0.83 -2.08
C PRO A 140 4.62 -1.91 -1.76
N LEU A 141 4.61 -2.38 -0.51
CA LEU A 141 3.71 -3.42 -0.03
C LEU A 141 2.94 -2.92 1.18
N VAL A 142 1.65 -3.24 1.27
CA VAL A 142 0.87 -2.98 2.48
C VAL A 142 1.12 -4.11 3.48
N LEU A 143 1.66 -3.79 4.65
CA LEU A 143 1.92 -4.76 5.71
C LEU A 143 0.62 -5.05 6.47
N LEU A 144 0.22 -6.32 6.45
CA LEU A 144 -0.87 -6.84 7.28
C LEU A 144 -0.24 -7.53 8.50
N ASP A 145 -0.12 -6.79 9.60
CA ASP A 145 0.50 -7.24 10.85
C ASP A 145 -0.39 -6.90 12.05
N ASP A 146 -0.53 -7.88 12.95
CA ASP A 146 -1.39 -7.83 14.13
C ASP A 146 -0.89 -6.89 15.24
N ARG A 147 0.22 -6.18 15.03
CA ARG A 147 0.74 -5.18 15.97
C ARG A 147 0.26 -3.75 15.70
N TYR A 148 -0.37 -3.50 14.55
CA TYR A 148 -0.82 -2.16 14.13
C TYR A 148 -2.36 -1.99 14.21
N LEU A 149 -3.02 -2.83 15.00
CA LEU A 149 -4.47 -3.09 15.00
C LEU A 149 -5.36 -1.99 15.59
N ASP A 150 -4.79 -1.08 16.36
CA ASP A 150 -5.53 0.06 16.94
C ASP A 150 -5.67 1.22 15.95
N LEU A 151 -4.96 1.14 14.81
CA LEU A 151 -4.95 2.18 13.79
C LEU A 151 -5.98 1.87 12.70
N VAL A 152 -6.75 2.87 12.29
CA VAL A 152 -7.66 2.82 11.12
C VAL A 152 -6.90 2.85 9.78
N SER A 153 -5.76 2.16 9.74
CA SER A 153 -4.77 2.20 8.68
C SER A 153 -3.82 1.00 8.74
N PHE A 154 -3.22 0.67 7.61
CA PHE A 154 -2.18 -0.34 7.49
C PHE A 154 -0.84 0.30 7.10
N PRO A 155 0.28 -0.10 7.72
CA PRO A 155 1.60 0.36 7.30
C PRO A 155 1.90 0.00 5.85
N VAL A 156 2.64 0.86 5.17
CA VAL A 156 3.24 0.58 3.87
C VAL A 156 4.74 0.43 4.08
N VAL A 157 5.27 -0.67 3.57
CA VAL A 157 6.69 -1.02 3.67
C VAL A 157 7.34 -1.06 2.30
N LEU A 158 8.64 -0.78 2.28
CA LEU A 158 9.46 -0.88 1.09
C LEU A 158 10.59 -1.88 1.36
N PRO A 159 10.39 -3.19 1.10
CA PRO A 159 11.40 -4.21 1.34
C PRO A 159 12.53 -4.18 0.29
N THR A 160 13.65 -4.82 0.64
CA THR A 160 14.70 -5.16 -0.34
C THR A 160 14.52 -6.60 -0.74
N LEU A 161 14.03 -6.85 -1.95
CA LEU A 161 13.75 -8.21 -2.42
C LEU A 161 15.04 -8.78 -3.02
N ALA A 162 15.65 -9.75 -2.32
CA ALA A 162 16.91 -10.38 -2.73
C ALA A 162 16.69 -11.57 -3.67
N GLU A 163 15.48 -12.12 -3.68
CA GLU A 163 15.08 -13.26 -4.50
C GLU A 163 15.08 -12.86 -5.98
N GLU A 164 15.84 -13.60 -6.77
CA GLU A 164 16.02 -13.35 -8.19
C GLU A 164 14.68 -13.30 -8.92
N GLY A 165 14.48 -12.25 -9.73
CA GLY A 165 13.26 -12.04 -10.51
C GLY A 165 12.00 -11.68 -9.72
N LEU A 166 11.96 -11.87 -8.39
CA LEU A 166 10.76 -11.61 -7.58
C LEU A 166 10.36 -10.14 -7.61
N GLY A 167 11.32 -9.23 -7.43
CA GLY A 167 11.06 -7.78 -7.49
C GLY A 167 10.46 -7.36 -8.83
N THR A 168 11.03 -7.83 -9.94
CA THR A 168 10.54 -7.54 -11.31
C THR A 168 9.13 -8.08 -11.52
N LYS A 169 8.86 -9.33 -11.10
CA LYS A 169 7.55 -9.96 -11.18
C LYS A 169 6.49 -9.15 -10.42
N LEU A 170 6.76 -8.84 -9.15
CA LEU A 170 5.83 -8.09 -8.30
C LEU A 170 5.61 -6.67 -8.80
N ALA A 171 6.66 -5.99 -9.29
CA ALA A 171 6.54 -4.68 -9.93
C ALA A 171 5.63 -4.73 -11.17
N GLY A 172 5.77 -5.75 -12.01
CA GLY A 172 4.91 -5.96 -13.18
C GLY A 172 3.44 -6.12 -12.80
N ILE A 173 3.16 -6.99 -11.83
CA ILE A 173 1.81 -7.20 -11.31
C ILE A 173 1.23 -5.91 -10.73
N LEU A 174 1.97 -5.22 -9.85
CA LEU A 174 1.50 -4.00 -9.22
C LEU A 174 1.20 -2.91 -10.25
N ARG A 175 2.03 -2.74 -11.29
CA ARG A 175 1.73 -1.78 -12.38
C ARG A 175 0.40 -2.05 -13.06
N ILE A 176 0.05 -3.31 -13.30
CA ILE A 176 -1.24 -3.68 -13.90
C ILE A 176 -2.38 -3.33 -12.94
N MET A 177 -2.22 -3.65 -11.65
CA MET A 177 -3.22 -3.33 -10.62
C MET A 177 -3.47 -1.82 -10.51
N LEU A 178 -2.41 -1.01 -10.48
CA LEU A 178 -2.52 0.45 -10.37
C LEU A 178 -3.12 1.10 -11.63
N LYS A 179 -2.86 0.53 -12.82
CA LYS A 179 -3.53 0.97 -14.06
C LYS A 179 -5.03 0.73 -14.01
N ALA A 180 -5.47 -0.43 -13.51
CA ALA A 180 -6.88 -0.74 -13.36
C ALA A 180 -7.58 0.22 -12.36
N VAL A 181 -6.90 0.59 -11.27
CA VAL A 181 -7.40 1.61 -10.32
C VAL A 181 -7.67 2.93 -11.03
N SER A 182 -6.71 3.40 -11.82
CA SER A 182 -6.82 4.67 -12.57
C SER A 182 -7.95 4.66 -13.61
N ARG A 183 -8.35 3.47 -14.09
CA ARG A 183 -9.44 3.28 -15.06
C ARG A 183 -10.76 2.88 -14.41
N ASN A 184 -10.78 2.74 -13.08
CA ASN A 184 -11.89 2.19 -12.32
C ASN A 184 -12.40 0.82 -12.82
N GLU A 185 -11.46 -0.05 -13.22
CA GLU A 185 -11.75 -1.40 -13.71
C GLU A 185 -11.71 -2.44 -12.58
N ASP A 186 -12.52 -3.50 -12.69
CA ASP A 186 -12.49 -4.61 -11.75
C ASP A 186 -11.42 -5.65 -12.13
N LEU A 187 -10.43 -5.81 -11.24
CA LEU A 187 -9.33 -6.76 -11.38
C LEU A 187 -9.76 -8.23 -11.27
N ALA A 188 -11.02 -8.51 -10.94
CA ALA A 188 -11.55 -9.87 -10.83
C ALA A 188 -11.48 -10.64 -12.16
N ALA A 189 -11.48 -9.93 -13.29
CA ALA A 189 -11.40 -10.50 -14.64
C ALA A 189 -9.95 -10.70 -15.15
N THR A 190 -8.94 -10.19 -14.45
CA THR A 190 -7.54 -10.27 -14.92
C THR A 190 -6.82 -11.48 -14.31
N THR A 191 -6.68 -12.53 -15.11
CA THR A 191 -5.84 -13.70 -14.80
C THR A 191 -4.36 -13.27 -14.82
N LEU A 192 -3.88 -12.66 -13.74
CA LEU A 192 -2.48 -12.22 -13.54
C LEU A 192 -1.51 -13.37 -13.23
N THR A 193 -1.88 -14.62 -13.50
CA THR A 193 -1.06 -15.80 -13.22
C THR A 193 -0.01 -16.09 -14.30
N GLY A 194 -0.07 -15.41 -15.45
CA GLY A 194 0.86 -15.60 -16.56
C GLY A 194 1.77 -14.40 -16.77
N ILE A 195 2.83 -14.28 -15.97
CA ILE A 195 4.11 -13.84 -16.54
C ILE A 195 4.81 -15.18 -16.78
N GLU A 196 4.70 -15.68 -18.02
CA GLU A 196 5.45 -16.84 -18.47
C GLU A 196 6.92 -16.56 -18.21
N VAL A 197 7.52 -17.38 -17.35
CA VAL A 197 8.97 -17.50 -17.28
C VAL A 197 9.31 -18.29 -18.53
N ASP A 198 9.96 -17.64 -19.48
CA ASP A 198 10.56 -18.30 -20.64
C ASP A 198 11.61 -19.28 -20.08
N GLU A 199 11.22 -20.55 -19.92
CA GLU A 199 12.16 -21.64 -19.71
C GLU A 199 12.87 -21.86 -21.04
N GLY A 200 13.91 -21.06 -21.28
CA GLY A 200 14.81 -21.24 -22.41
C GLY A 200 15.50 -22.61 -22.31
N GLU A 201 15.31 -23.41 -23.37
CA GLU A 201 16.05 -24.65 -23.68
C GLU A 201 17.58 -24.49 -23.60
#